data_AF-A0A957N049-F1
#
_entry.id   AF-A0A957N049-F1
#
_cell.length_a   1.000
_cell.length_b   1.000
_cell.length_c   1.000
_cell.angle_alpha   90.00
_cell.angle_beta   90.00
_cell.angle_gamma   90.00
#
_symmetry.space_group_name_H-M   'P 1'
#
loop_
_entity.id
_entity.type
_entity.pdbx_description
1 polymer ?
#
loop_
_entity_poly.entity_id
_entity_poly.type
_entity_poly.pdbx_seq_one_letter_code
_entity_poly.pdbx_strand_id
1 'polypeptide(L)'
;MSSSTQPNASPDSEAEPSPKNAPEPQTDVDAAGTSAGTETPETDAASPKGTAGGTAETEPTEPELAETESLESEPVAADDAVPIFPEYIFGLHEAGGEHLMVAAERCGWVLELAAVGLDAAGGRRADYRDLTAQGLGVMVRLDHGYAPQGTLPLPDQYPAFAQSCADFVARSRGCHIWIIGNEPNHAMEWPNGTPIFPWHYAKAYRLCRGAIRSRPGHAQDMVLLAGPAPWNAQLTYPTNPAGDWIQYFCDTLKELADNECDGISLHTYTRAHDPAMITADLWQLQPGYQHLRNEFRTYRDFMAAIPFR
;
A
#
# COMPACT_ATOMS: atom_id res chain seq x y z
N MET A 1 -43.88 -6.30 -62.46
CA MET A 1 -44.41 -7.48 -61.77
C MET A 1 -43.24 -8.42 -61.53
N SER A 2 -42.99 -8.77 -60.26
CA SER A 2 -42.39 -10.03 -59.73
C SER A 2 -41.09 -10.56 -60.39
N SER A 3 -40.09 -11.12 -59.72
CA SER A 3 -39.82 -11.54 -58.34
C SER A 3 -38.45 -12.25 -58.40
N SER A 4 -37.60 -12.07 -57.39
CA SER A 4 -36.57 -12.99 -56.82
C SER A 4 -35.53 -13.63 -57.78
N THR A 5 -34.29 -13.95 -57.43
CA THR A 5 -33.67 -14.42 -56.18
C THR A 5 -32.15 -14.25 -56.32
N GLN A 6 -31.44 -13.79 -55.28
CA GLN A 6 -29.99 -13.97 -55.12
C GLN A 6 -29.70 -15.35 -54.52
N PRO A 7 -28.56 -15.98 -54.82
CA PRO A 7 -27.91 -16.89 -53.90
C PRO A 7 -26.71 -16.24 -53.20
N ASN A 8 -26.69 -16.51 -51.90
CA ASN A 8 -25.76 -16.12 -50.86
C ASN A 8 -24.45 -16.92 -50.99
N ALA A 9 -23.29 -16.27 -50.81
CA ALA A 9 -22.00 -16.93 -50.64
C ALA A 9 -21.35 -16.40 -49.35
N SER A 10 -21.28 -17.27 -48.35
CA SER A 10 -20.57 -17.08 -47.09
C SER A 10 -19.05 -17.09 -47.28
N PRO A 11 -18.29 -16.37 -46.46
CA PRO A 11 -16.92 -16.74 -46.13
C PRO A 11 -16.80 -17.19 -44.67
N ASP A 12 -16.32 -18.43 -44.54
CA ASP A 12 -15.33 -18.94 -43.59
C ASP A 12 -15.38 -18.47 -42.11
N SER A 13 -15.80 -19.43 -41.29
CA SER A 13 -15.56 -19.50 -39.86
C SER A 13 -14.09 -19.85 -39.58
N GLU A 14 -13.28 -18.88 -39.19
CA GLU A 14 -12.03 -19.16 -38.48
C GLU A 14 -12.32 -19.33 -36.98
N ALA A 15 -11.98 -20.52 -36.48
CA ALA A 15 -12.14 -20.92 -35.09
C ALA A 15 -11.13 -20.20 -34.20
N GLU A 16 -11.61 -19.62 -33.09
CA GLU A 16 -10.79 -19.04 -32.03
C GLU A 16 -9.89 -20.10 -31.37
N PRO A 17 -8.59 -19.81 -31.12
CA PRO A 17 -7.77 -20.65 -30.27
C PRO A 17 -8.07 -20.37 -28.80
N SER A 18 -8.45 -21.42 -28.06
CA SER A 18 -8.57 -21.41 -26.60
C SER A 18 -7.24 -21.03 -25.92
N PRO A 19 -7.24 -20.20 -24.86
CA PRO A 19 -6.03 -20.00 -24.07
C PRO A 19 -5.79 -21.21 -23.18
N LYS A 20 -4.86 -22.08 -23.59
CA LYS A 20 -4.17 -23.02 -22.72
C LYS A 20 -2.92 -22.34 -22.13
N ASN A 21 -2.65 -22.65 -20.86
CA ASN A 21 -1.44 -22.39 -20.08
C ASN A 21 -1.40 -21.07 -19.29
N ALA A 22 -2.06 -21.09 -18.13
CA ALA A 22 -1.54 -20.40 -16.96
C ALA A 22 -0.50 -21.32 -16.28
N PRO A 23 0.66 -20.82 -15.83
CA PRO A 23 1.59 -21.63 -15.05
C PRO A 23 1.04 -21.87 -13.64
N GLU A 24 0.97 -23.13 -13.23
CA GLU A 24 0.63 -23.54 -11.86
C GLU A 24 1.72 -23.07 -10.87
N PRO A 25 1.36 -22.59 -9.67
CA PRO A 25 2.34 -22.32 -8.63
C PRO A 25 2.89 -23.64 -8.07
N GLN A 26 4.21 -23.80 -8.14
CA GLN A 26 4.95 -24.88 -7.50
C GLN A 26 4.78 -24.78 -5.97
N THR A 27 4.23 -25.85 -5.38
CA THR A 27 4.19 -26.06 -3.93
C THR A 27 5.45 -26.80 -3.51
N ASP A 28 6.40 -26.10 -2.90
CA ASP A 28 7.44 -26.76 -2.09
C ASP A 28 6.87 -26.99 -0.69
N VAL A 29 6.47 -28.24 -0.47
CA VAL A 29 6.22 -28.84 0.83
C VAL A 29 7.55 -29.34 1.35
N ASP A 30 8.00 -28.82 2.49
CA ASP A 30 8.83 -29.61 3.39
C ASP A 30 8.41 -29.38 4.84
N ALA A 31 8.21 -30.52 5.51
CA ALA A 31 7.59 -30.67 6.80
C ALA A 31 8.64 -30.85 7.90
N ALA A 32 8.42 -30.19 9.04
CA ALA A 32 8.78 -30.64 10.38
C ALA A 32 7.94 -29.76 11.34
N GLY A 33 6.99 -30.24 12.14
CA GLY A 33 6.98 -31.45 12.95
C GLY A 33 7.67 -31.14 14.28
N THR A 34 6.92 -30.75 15.31
CA THR A 34 6.93 -31.32 16.69
C THR A 34 5.90 -30.60 17.57
N SER A 35 5.27 -31.42 18.42
CA SER A 35 4.10 -31.25 19.27
C SER A 35 4.32 -30.57 20.63
N ALA A 36 3.18 -30.38 21.31
CA ALA A 36 2.96 -30.28 22.77
C ALA A 36 3.08 -28.86 23.36
N GLY A 37 2.21 -28.42 24.27
CA GLY A 37 1.10 -29.06 24.95
C GLY A 37 0.30 -27.99 25.69
N THR A 38 -1.00 -28.22 25.78
CA THR A 38 -1.97 -27.49 26.60
C THR A 38 -1.63 -27.64 28.09
N GLU A 39 -1.61 -26.53 28.83
CA GLU A 39 -2.05 -26.49 30.24
C GLU A 39 -2.22 -25.03 30.69
N THR A 40 -3.47 -24.64 30.94
CA THR A 40 -3.83 -23.56 31.88
C THR A 40 -3.73 -24.12 33.31
N PRO A 41 -3.51 -23.28 34.32
CA PRO A 41 -4.68 -22.94 35.14
C PRO A 41 -4.71 -21.49 35.66
N GLU A 42 -5.94 -21.02 35.86
CA GLU A 42 -6.32 -19.95 36.79
C GLU A 42 -5.96 -20.34 38.25
N THR A 43 -5.66 -19.37 39.11
CA THR A 43 -6.51 -18.99 40.27
C THR A 43 -5.81 -18.01 41.23
N ASP A 44 -6.51 -16.92 41.48
CA ASP A 44 -6.79 -16.23 42.75
C ASP A 44 -5.74 -16.12 43.90
N ALA A 45 -5.46 -14.85 44.19
CA ALA A 45 -5.64 -14.16 45.47
C ALA A 45 -5.17 -14.82 46.79
N ALA A 46 -4.24 -14.15 47.48
CA ALA A 46 -4.38 -13.79 48.90
C ALA A 46 -3.24 -12.87 49.38
N SER A 47 -3.59 -11.68 49.87
CA SER A 47 -2.80 -10.97 50.87
C SER A 47 -2.92 -11.66 52.23
N PRO A 48 -1.91 -11.49 53.11
CA PRO A 48 -2.25 -11.18 54.49
C PRO A 48 -1.46 -10.01 55.09
N LYS A 49 -2.15 -9.37 56.04
CA LYS A 49 -1.75 -8.28 56.94
C LYS A 49 -0.81 -8.75 58.06
N GLY A 50 -0.12 -7.78 58.65
CA GLY A 50 0.30 -7.77 60.06
C GLY A 50 1.82 -7.68 60.23
N THR A 51 2.41 -7.01 61.22
CA THR A 51 1.90 -6.27 62.39
C THR A 51 3.07 -5.43 62.95
N ALA A 52 2.74 -4.52 63.86
CA ALA A 52 3.53 -3.44 64.45
C ALA A 52 4.71 -3.79 65.37
N GLY A 53 5.55 -2.78 65.60
CA GLY A 53 6.53 -2.61 66.69
C GLY A 53 7.61 -1.62 66.19
N GLY A 54 8.03 -0.54 66.85
CA GLY A 54 7.92 -0.06 68.22
C GLY A 54 9.20 0.74 68.51
N THR A 55 9.07 2.08 68.55
CA THR A 55 9.90 3.08 69.26
C THR A 55 11.45 2.95 69.33
N ALA A 56 12.16 3.95 68.80
CA ALA A 56 13.18 4.73 69.53
C ALA A 56 13.66 5.93 68.70
N GLU A 57 13.57 7.12 69.28
CA GLU A 57 14.13 8.37 68.76
C GLU A 57 15.66 8.30 68.69
N THR A 58 16.23 8.67 67.54
CA THR A 58 17.60 9.16 67.40
C THR A 58 17.59 10.26 66.32
N GLU A 59 18.19 11.39 66.64
CA GLU A 59 18.30 12.57 65.75
C GLU A 59 19.00 12.21 64.43
N PRO A 60 18.54 12.70 63.27
CA PRO A 60 19.19 12.42 62.00
C PRO A 60 20.44 13.29 61.85
N THR A 61 21.59 12.65 61.72
CA THR A 61 22.79 13.24 61.12
C THR A 61 22.56 13.25 59.61
N GLU A 62 22.73 14.42 58.97
CA GLU A 62 22.60 14.60 57.51
C GLU A 62 23.44 13.55 56.75
N PRO A 63 22.85 12.78 55.81
CA PRO A 63 23.64 12.06 54.83
C PRO A 63 24.04 13.02 53.71
N GLU A 64 25.35 13.11 53.49
CA GLU A 64 25.98 13.68 52.31
C GLU A 64 25.35 13.04 51.05
N LEU A 65 24.61 13.85 50.29
CA LEU A 65 23.99 13.45 49.03
C LEU A 65 25.11 13.12 48.03
N ALA A 66 25.39 11.83 47.87
CA ALA A 66 26.10 11.34 46.70
C ALA A 66 25.25 11.68 45.48
N GLU A 67 25.76 12.57 44.63
CA GLU A 67 25.22 12.87 43.31
C GLU A 67 25.19 11.56 42.51
N THR A 68 24.02 10.94 42.44
CA THR A 68 23.74 9.94 41.42
C THR A 68 23.69 10.68 40.09
N GLU A 69 24.78 10.63 39.33
CA GLU A 69 24.77 10.94 37.90
C GLU A 69 23.73 10.01 37.25
N SER A 70 22.52 10.53 37.10
CA SER A 70 21.56 9.98 36.15
C SER A 70 22.19 10.14 34.78
N LEU A 71 22.67 9.04 34.22
CA LEU A 71 22.90 8.90 32.80
C LEU A 71 21.54 9.10 32.12
N GLU A 72 21.17 10.36 31.89
CA GLU A 72 20.16 10.72 30.91
C GLU A 72 20.67 10.16 29.60
N SER A 73 20.08 9.04 29.17
CA SER A 73 20.29 8.53 27.84
C SER A 73 19.85 9.62 26.87
N GLU A 74 20.82 10.25 26.21
CA GLU A 74 20.59 11.15 25.09
C GLU A 74 19.54 10.51 24.15
N PRO A 75 18.48 11.24 23.76
CA PRO A 75 17.55 10.71 22.78
C PRO A 75 18.35 10.44 21.51
N VAL A 76 18.39 9.16 21.10
CA VAL A 76 18.95 8.75 19.82
C VAL A 76 18.26 9.61 18.77
N ALA A 77 19.01 10.52 18.14
CA ALA A 77 18.49 11.42 17.13
C ALA A 77 17.69 10.60 16.12
N ALA A 78 16.41 10.93 15.98
CA ALA A 78 15.60 10.42 14.89
C ALA A 78 16.35 10.76 13.60
N ASP A 79 16.46 9.80 12.70
CA ASP A 79 17.09 9.98 11.40
C ASP A 79 16.30 11.08 10.67
N ASP A 80 16.74 12.34 10.75
CA ASP A 80 16.22 13.51 10.01
C ASP A 80 16.56 13.38 8.51
N ALA A 81 16.52 12.16 7.98
CA ALA A 81 16.80 11.89 6.60
C ALA A 81 15.70 12.54 5.76
N VAL A 82 16.04 13.67 5.14
CA VAL A 82 15.18 14.33 4.17
C VAL A 82 14.87 13.31 3.06
N PRO A 83 13.59 13.15 2.64
CA PRO A 83 13.25 12.23 1.57
C PRO A 83 14.09 12.52 0.33
N ILE A 84 14.73 11.49 -0.23
CA ILE A 84 15.51 11.61 -1.46
C ILE A 84 14.52 11.67 -2.63
N PHE A 85 14.45 12.83 -3.28
CA PHE A 85 13.75 13.01 -4.54
C PHE A 85 14.78 12.97 -5.68
N PRO A 86 14.94 11.83 -6.38
CA PRO A 86 15.81 11.75 -7.55
C PRO A 86 15.40 12.74 -8.64
N GLU A 87 16.39 13.22 -9.38
CA GLU A 87 16.20 14.14 -10.52
C GLU A 87 15.35 13.51 -11.64
N TYR A 88 15.40 12.17 -11.76
CA TYR A 88 14.72 11.43 -12.81
C TYR A 88 13.36 10.88 -12.35
N ILE A 89 12.37 10.98 -13.22
CA ILE A 89 10.98 10.55 -12.98
C ILE A 89 10.70 9.11 -13.44
N PHE A 90 11.72 8.36 -13.86
CA PHE A 90 11.58 6.94 -14.19
C PHE A 90 12.04 6.07 -13.03
N GLY A 91 11.74 4.78 -13.09
CA GLY A 91 12.11 3.86 -12.04
C GLY A 91 11.82 2.41 -12.38
N LEU A 92 11.91 1.58 -11.35
CA LEU A 92 11.65 0.15 -11.39
C LEU A 92 10.57 -0.22 -10.37
N HIS A 93 9.83 -1.27 -10.69
CA HIS A 93 8.94 -1.93 -9.75
C HIS A 93 9.73 -3.08 -9.10
N GLU A 94 10.03 -2.92 -7.81
CA GLU A 94 10.93 -3.72 -6.95
C GLU A 94 12.43 -3.65 -7.35
N ALA A 95 13.31 -3.85 -6.37
CA ALA A 95 14.75 -3.97 -6.59
C ALA A 95 15.13 -5.25 -7.38
N GLY A 96 16.35 -5.24 -7.92
CA GLY A 96 16.95 -6.28 -8.75
C GLY A 96 17.51 -5.75 -10.08
N GLY A 97 17.02 -4.59 -10.55
CA GLY A 97 17.44 -3.96 -11.81
C GLY A 97 18.13 -2.61 -11.64
N GLU A 98 18.16 -2.05 -10.43
CA GLU A 98 18.61 -0.68 -10.15
C GLU A 98 20.08 -0.44 -10.49
N HIS A 99 20.90 -1.48 -10.49
CA HIS A 99 22.30 -1.41 -10.93
C HIS A 99 22.45 -0.86 -12.35
N LEU A 100 21.45 -1.03 -13.24
CA LEU A 100 21.44 -0.44 -14.57
C LEU A 100 21.27 1.08 -14.53
N MET A 101 20.45 1.59 -13.59
CA MET A 101 20.27 3.03 -13.38
C MET A 101 21.53 3.66 -12.80
N VAL A 102 22.14 2.99 -11.81
CA VAL A 102 23.40 3.41 -11.18
C VAL A 102 24.55 3.43 -12.18
N ALA A 103 24.73 2.35 -12.95
CA ALA A 103 25.78 2.27 -13.97
C ALA A 103 25.62 3.31 -15.09
N ALA A 104 24.40 3.76 -15.35
CA ALA A 104 24.11 4.81 -16.32
C ALA A 104 24.23 6.23 -15.74
N GLU A 105 24.54 6.38 -14.44
CA GLU A 105 24.54 7.67 -13.71
C GLU A 105 23.19 8.40 -13.77
N ARG A 106 22.09 7.63 -13.81
CA ARG A 106 20.72 8.16 -13.86
C ARG A 106 19.83 7.46 -12.85
N CYS A 107 20.05 7.76 -11.57
CA CYS A 107 19.28 7.19 -10.47
C CYS A 107 17.84 7.73 -10.47
N GLY A 108 16.89 6.82 -10.62
CA GLY A 108 15.46 7.11 -10.54
C GLY A 108 14.83 6.57 -9.25
N TRP A 109 13.59 6.14 -9.37
CA TRP A 109 12.80 5.59 -8.28
C TRP A 109 12.84 4.06 -8.25
N VAL A 110 12.75 3.48 -7.05
CA VAL A 110 12.43 2.06 -6.83
C VAL A 110 11.15 2.00 -6.01
N LEU A 111 10.10 1.40 -6.59
CA LEU A 111 8.84 1.12 -5.89
C LEU A 111 8.92 -0.27 -5.27
N GLU A 112 9.03 -0.35 -3.95
CA GLU A 112 9.03 -1.60 -3.20
C GLU A 112 7.62 -1.99 -2.73
N LEU A 113 7.42 -3.28 -2.48
CA LEU A 113 6.13 -3.82 -2.03
C LEU A 113 6.23 -4.45 -0.65
N ALA A 114 5.29 -4.11 0.23
CA ALA A 114 5.19 -4.70 1.55
C ALA A 114 3.74 -5.09 1.88
N ALA A 115 3.50 -6.40 2.00
CA ALA A 115 2.31 -6.92 2.67
C ALA A 115 2.53 -6.85 4.18
N VAL A 116 1.84 -5.96 4.89
CA VAL A 116 2.08 -5.69 6.32
C VAL A 116 1.11 -6.42 7.24
N GLY A 117 0.04 -7.04 6.71
CA GLY A 117 -0.93 -7.78 7.52
C GLY A 117 -1.58 -6.94 8.63
N LEU A 118 -1.98 -7.59 9.72
CA LEU A 118 -2.62 -6.96 10.87
C LEU A 118 -1.77 -6.98 12.15
N ASP A 119 -0.63 -7.65 12.14
CA ASP A 119 0.19 -7.93 13.33
C ASP A 119 1.58 -7.31 13.31
N ALA A 120 1.83 -6.35 12.40
CA ALA A 120 3.11 -5.66 12.17
C ALA A 120 4.30 -6.56 11.79
N ALA A 121 4.28 -7.86 12.11
CA ALA A 121 5.34 -8.83 11.89
C ALA A 121 5.36 -9.38 10.46
N GLY A 122 4.26 -9.25 9.72
CA GLY A 122 4.09 -9.85 8.37
C GLY A 122 4.93 -9.27 7.23
N GLY A 123 5.75 -8.24 7.45
CA GLY A 123 6.44 -7.52 6.37
C GLY A 123 7.80 -8.10 5.97
N ARG A 124 8.08 -8.09 4.65
CA ARG A 124 9.41 -8.17 4.03
C ARG A 124 10.40 -7.14 4.63
N ARG A 125 11.63 -7.15 4.14
CA ARG A 125 12.68 -6.15 4.40
C ARG A 125 12.12 -4.72 4.49
N ALA A 126 12.45 -4.01 5.57
CA ALA A 126 12.04 -2.63 5.84
C ALA A 126 13.22 -1.63 5.84
N ASP A 127 14.44 -2.11 5.59
CA ASP A 127 15.63 -1.26 5.47
C ASP A 127 15.94 -1.06 3.99
N TYR A 128 15.94 0.17 3.50
CA TYR A 128 16.17 0.53 2.10
C TYR A 128 17.46 1.35 1.92
N ARG A 129 18.33 1.39 2.94
CA ARG A 129 19.54 2.22 2.93
C ARG A 129 20.56 1.81 1.88
N ASP A 130 20.56 0.56 1.45
CA ASP A 130 21.37 0.11 0.31
C ASP A 130 20.96 0.79 -1.00
N LEU A 131 19.67 1.02 -1.23
CA LEU A 131 19.16 1.74 -2.39
C LEU A 131 19.46 3.24 -2.26
N THR A 132 19.11 3.85 -1.13
CA THR A 132 19.29 5.30 -0.95
C THR A 132 20.76 5.72 -0.87
N ALA A 133 21.65 4.89 -0.34
CA ALA A 133 23.10 5.14 -0.37
C ALA A 133 23.68 5.18 -1.80
N GLN A 134 22.98 4.62 -2.79
CA GLN A 134 23.32 4.70 -4.22
C GLN A 134 22.68 5.92 -4.92
N GLY A 135 21.97 6.78 -4.17
CA GLY A 135 21.28 7.96 -4.70
C GLY A 135 19.92 7.66 -5.33
N LEU A 136 19.35 6.48 -5.10
CA LEU A 136 18.02 6.11 -5.58
C LEU A 136 16.93 6.67 -4.65
N GLY A 137 15.81 7.10 -5.24
CA GLY A 137 14.59 7.38 -4.50
C GLY A 137 13.85 6.08 -4.19
N VAL A 138 13.24 5.96 -3.01
CA VAL A 138 12.47 4.78 -2.61
C VAL A 138 11.06 5.19 -2.24
N MET A 139 10.09 4.42 -2.73
CA MET A 139 8.68 4.49 -2.36
C MET A 139 8.24 3.07 -2.00
N VAL A 140 7.33 2.91 -1.03
CA VAL A 140 6.83 1.59 -0.65
C VAL A 140 5.31 1.56 -0.70
N ARG A 141 4.76 0.58 -1.41
CA ARG A 141 3.32 0.28 -1.35
C ARG A 141 3.04 -0.68 -0.19
N LEU A 142 2.18 -0.25 0.71
CA LEU A 142 1.75 -0.98 1.90
C LEU A 142 0.40 -1.63 1.63
N ASP A 143 0.42 -2.94 1.46
CA ASP A 143 -0.77 -3.78 1.27
C ASP A 143 -1.09 -4.52 2.58
N HIS A 144 -2.36 -4.78 2.87
CA HIS A 144 -2.75 -5.71 3.94
C HIS A 144 -2.30 -7.14 3.59
N GLY A 145 -2.57 -7.55 2.35
CA GLY A 145 -2.11 -8.80 1.78
C GLY A 145 -2.47 -8.85 0.29
N TYR A 146 -2.35 -10.03 -0.28
CA TYR A 146 -2.78 -10.31 -1.65
C TYR A 146 -4.09 -11.11 -1.62
N ALA A 147 -4.67 -11.43 -2.78
CA ALA A 147 -5.82 -12.32 -2.82
C ALA A 147 -5.54 -13.64 -2.06
N PRO A 148 -6.45 -14.11 -1.18
CA PRO A 148 -7.80 -13.59 -0.92
C PRO A 148 -7.88 -12.52 0.19
N GLN A 149 -6.82 -12.21 0.91
CA GLN A 149 -6.83 -11.24 2.02
C GLN A 149 -7.14 -9.81 1.56
N GLY A 150 -6.77 -9.48 0.32
CA GLY A 150 -7.00 -8.16 -0.29
C GLY A 150 -6.01 -7.09 0.16
N THR A 151 -5.91 -6.04 -0.65
CA THR A 151 -5.00 -4.90 -0.43
C THR A 151 -5.34 -4.10 0.84
N LEU A 152 -6.62 -4.07 1.22
CA LEU A 152 -7.10 -3.59 2.50
C LEU A 152 -7.84 -4.73 3.20
N PRO A 153 -7.89 -4.78 4.54
CA PRO A 153 -8.70 -5.78 5.23
C PRO A 153 -10.19 -5.38 5.20
N LEU A 154 -11.04 -6.10 5.94
CA LEU A 154 -12.44 -5.67 6.12
C LEU A 154 -12.54 -4.35 6.93
N PRO A 155 -13.62 -3.56 6.77
CA PRO A 155 -13.72 -2.23 7.37
C PRO A 155 -13.61 -2.14 8.90
N ASP A 156 -13.94 -3.22 9.62
CA ASP A 156 -13.79 -3.36 11.07
C ASP A 156 -12.31 -3.53 11.50
N GLN A 157 -11.45 -3.95 10.57
CA GLN A 157 -10.03 -4.18 10.80
C GLN A 157 -9.14 -3.01 10.36
N TYR A 158 -9.69 -1.94 9.77
CA TYR A 158 -8.92 -0.76 9.36
C TYR A 158 -8.06 -0.14 10.47
N PRO A 159 -8.52 -0.03 11.74
CA PRO A 159 -7.66 0.47 12.80
C PRO A 159 -6.43 -0.41 13.06
N ALA A 160 -6.58 -1.74 13.01
CA ALA A 160 -5.47 -2.67 13.19
C ALA A 160 -4.49 -2.61 12.01
N PHE A 161 -5.00 -2.50 10.78
CA PHE A 161 -4.16 -2.30 9.61
C PHE A 161 -3.39 -0.97 9.65
N ALA A 162 -4.04 0.13 10.03
CA ALA A 162 -3.38 1.42 10.21
C ALA A 162 -2.25 1.36 11.24
N GLN A 163 -2.47 0.65 12.35
CA GLN A 163 -1.45 0.39 13.36
C GLN A 163 -0.28 -0.42 12.77
N SER A 164 -0.58 -1.49 12.02
CA SER A 164 0.43 -2.32 11.33
C SER A 164 1.28 -1.51 10.34
N CYS A 165 0.64 -0.67 9.51
CA CYS A 165 1.33 0.27 8.61
C CYS A 165 2.27 1.19 9.40
N ALA A 166 1.81 1.78 10.49
CA ALA A 166 2.61 2.70 11.29
C ALA A 166 3.79 1.99 12.00
N ASP A 167 3.60 0.75 12.46
CA ASP A 167 4.67 -0.05 13.05
C ASP A 167 5.67 -0.56 11.99
N PHE A 168 5.25 -0.76 10.75
CA PHE A 168 6.13 -1.00 9.61
C PHE A 168 6.97 0.24 9.28
N VAL A 169 6.34 1.39 9.18
CA VAL A 169 7.05 2.66 8.89
C VAL A 169 8.04 3.01 10.00
N ALA A 170 7.65 2.89 11.27
CA ALA A 170 8.50 3.24 12.42
C ALA A 170 9.80 2.42 12.51
N ARG A 171 9.83 1.20 11.98
CA ARG A 171 11.05 0.38 11.91
C ARG A 171 11.78 0.49 10.57
N SER A 172 11.17 1.16 9.59
CA SER A 172 11.74 1.28 8.26
C SER A 172 12.88 2.29 8.25
N ARG A 173 13.84 2.13 7.34
CA ARG A 173 14.95 3.08 7.16
C ARG A 173 15.16 3.39 5.69
N GLY A 174 15.45 4.64 5.37
CA GLY A 174 15.72 5.07 3.99
C GLY A 174 14.47 5.16 3.10
N CYS A 175 13.27 5.28 3.66
CA CYS A 175 12.04 5.54 2.91
C CYS A 175 11.14 6.48 3.71
N HIS A 176 10.52 7.43 3.02
CA HIS A 176 9.61 8.43 3.57
C HIS A 176 8.38 8.68 2.68
N ILE A 177 8.13 7.78 1.72
CA ILE A 177 7.00 7.87 0.78
C ILE A 177 6.27 6.52 0.76
N TRP A 178 4.99 6.53 1.15
CA TRP A 178 4.18 5.35 1.38
C TRP A 178 2.92 5.39 0.53
N ILE A 179 2.57 4.32 -0.16
CA ILE A 179 1.29 4.19 -0.90
C ILE A 179 0.39 3.23 -0.12
N ILE A 180 -0.84 3.63 0.21
CA ILE A 180 -1.76 2.77 0.98
C ILE A 180 -2.59 1.92 0.04
N GLY A 181 -2.21 0.66 -0.09
CA GLY A 181 -2.87 -0.36 -0.91
C GLY A 181 -2.61 -0.23 -2.42
N ASN A 182 -3.36 -1.01 -3.18
CA ASN A 182 -3.23 -1.21 -4.62
C ASN A 182 -4.62 -1.32 -5.27
N GLU A 183 -4.85 -0.63 -6.39
CA GLU A 183 -6.00 -0.84 -7.27
C GLU A 183 -7.35 -1.17 -6.59
N PRO A 184 -7.84 -0.36 -5.63
CA PRO A 184 -8.94 -0.76 -4.75
C PRO A 184 -10.28 -1.02 -5.47
N ASN A 185 -10.46 -0.54 -6.69
CA ASN A 185 -11.63 -0.84 -7.53
C ASN A 185 -11.58 -2.25 -8.16
N HIS A 186 -10.44 -2.94 -8.18
CA HIS A 186 -10.23 -4.22 -8.85
C HIS A 186 -10.58 -5.41 -7.95
N ALA A 187 -11.39 -6.35 -8.44
CA ALA A 187 -11.90 -7.45 -7.61
C ALA A 187 -10.82 -8.38 -7.05
N MET A 188 -9.66 -8.47 -7.71
CA MET A 188 -8.52 -9.24 -7.21
C MET A 188 -7.89 -8.65 -5.95
N GLU A 189 -8.13 -7.36 -5.69
CA GLU A 189 -7.60 -6.66 -4.53
C GLU A 189 -8.59 -6.62 -3.36
N TRP A 190 -9.78 -7.17 -3.55
CA TRP A 190 -10.85 -7.11 -2.55
C TRP A 190 -10.69 -8.15 -1.44
N PRO A 191 -10.81 -7.75 -0.15
CA PRO A 191 -10.76 -8.69 0.95
C PRO A 191 -11.91 -9.70 0.86
N ASN A 192 -11.57 -10.96 0.62
CA ASN A 192 -12.52 -12.05 0.41
C ASN A 192 -13.60 -11.72 -0.63
N GLY A 193 -13.23 -10.98 -1.69
CA GLY A 193 -14.16 -10.52 -2.72
C GLY A 193 -15.15 -9.43 -2.28
N THR A 194 -14.93 -8.81 -1.10
CA THR A 194 -15.76 -7.71 -0.61
C THR A 194 -15.36 -6.38 -1.27
N PRO A 195 -16.26 -5.70 -1.98
CA PRO A 195 -15.91 -4.46 -2.69
C PRO A 195 -15.37 -3.33 -1.81
N ILE A 196 -14.29 -2.69 -2.27
CA ILE A 196 -13.72 -1.49 -1.64
C ILE A 196 -14.27 -0.25 -2.36
N PHE A 197 -15.39 0.28 -1.87
CA PHE A 197 -15.98 1.53 -2.37
C PHE A 197 -15.11 2.76 -2.03
N PRO A 198 -15.29 3.91 -2.73
CA PRO A 198 -14.51 5.12 -2.48
C PRO A 198 -14.45 5.55 -1.00
N TRP A 199 -15.58 5.55 -0.28
CA TRP A 199 -15.64 5.90 1.14
C TRP A 199 -14.99 4.85 2.06
N HIS A 200 -14.95 3.57 1.64
CA HIS A 200 -14.21 2.52 2.35
C HIS A 200 -12.71 2.78 2.24
N TYR A 201 -12.23 3.05 1.02
CA TYR A 201 -10.83 3.35 0.77
C TYR A 201 -10.38 4.62 1.50
N ALA A 202 -11.11 5.73 1.34
CA ALA A 202 -10.79 6.99 1.99
C ALA A 202 -10.72 6.87 3.52
N LYS A 203 -11.63 6.07 4.14
CA LYS A 203 -11.58 5.78 5.58
C LYS A 203 -10.29 5.04 5.98
N ALA A 204 -9.94 3.97 5.28
CA ALA A 204 -8.71 3.20 5.57
C ALA A 204 -7.45 4.07 5.40
N TYR A 205 -7.40 4.83 4.30
CA TYR A 205 -6.30 5.75 4.01
C TYR A 205 -6.11 6.80 5.11
N ARG A 206 -7.18 7.49 5.56
CA ARG A 206 -7.07 8.49 6.65
C ARG A 206 -6.52 7.89 7.93
N LEU A 207 -6.98 6.68 8.29
CA LEU A 207 -6.50 5.98 9.48
C LEU A 207 -5.00 5.64 9.34
N CYS A 208 -4.58 5.10 8.19
CA CYS A 208 -3.18 4.76 7.93
C CYS A 208 -2.29 6.00 7.94
N ARG A 209 -2.67 7.07 7.23
CA ARG A 209 -1.93 8.33 7.19
C ARG A 209 -1.77 8.95 8.57
N GLY A 210 -2.86 9.03 9.34
CA GLY A 210 -2.81 9.56 10.70
C GLY A 210 -1.89 8.74 11.61
N ALA A 211 -2.01 7.41 11.56
CA ALA A 211 -1.18 6.51 12.34
C ALA A 211 0.31 6.63 11.98
N ILE A 212 0.66 6.65 10.69
CA ILE A 212 2.03 6.83 10.21
C ILE A 212 2.62 8.16 10.68
N ARG A 213 1.93 9.28 10.40
CA ARG A 213 2.46 10.62 10.71
C ARG A 213 2.52 10.94 12.20
N SER A 214 1.83 10.16 13.03
CA SER A 214 1.95 10.25 14.49
C SER A 214 3.22 9.61 15.06
N ARG A 215 4.00 8.88 14.25
CA ARG A 215 5.24 8.26 14.71
C ARG A 215 6.37 9.30 14.81
N PRO A 216 7.19 9.24 15.89
CA PRO A 216 8.38 10.07 15.99
C PRO A 216 9.26 9.93 14.74
N GLY A 217 9.69 11.04 14.15
CA GLY A 217 10.49 11.07 12.93
C GLY A 217 9.70 10.97 11.61
N HIS A 218 8.40 10.65 11.65
CA HIS A 218 7.59 10.42 10.43
C HIS A 218 6.50 11.47 10.18
N ALA A 219 6.52 12.59 10.92
CA ALA A 219 5.50 13.64 10.81
C ALA A 219 5.44 14.30 9.42
N GLN A 220 6.52 14.20 8.64
CA GLN A 220 6.67 14.76 7.29
C GLN A 220 6.71 13.69 6.19
N ASP A 221 6.50 12.42 6.53
CA ASP A 221 6.39 11.37 5.52
C ASP A 221 5.20 11.63 4.60
N MET A 222 5.38 11.37 3.30
CA MET A 222 4.31 11.47 2.31
C MET A 222 3.51 10.17 2.28
N VAL A 223 2.20 10.25 2.53
CA VAL A 223 1.30 9.11 2.39
C VAL A 223 0.38 9.35 1.19
N LEU A 224 0.55 8.54 0.16
CA LEU A 224 -0.10 8.66 -1.13
C LEU A 224 -1.33 7.76 -1.22
N LEU A 225 -2.34 8.22 -1.96
CA LEU A 225 -3.45 7.38 -2.41
C LEU A 225 -2.96 6.35 -3.43
N ALA A 226 -3.53 5.16 -3.39
CA ALA A 226 -3.39 4.11 -4.39
C ALA A 226 -4.11 4.53 -5.69
N GLY A 227 -3.46 4.26 -6.82
CA GLY A 227 -4.10 4.39 -8.12
C GLY A 227 -5.17 3.31 -8.31
N PRO A 228 -6.41 3.64 -8.67
CA PRO A 228 -7.37 2.63 -9.10
C PRO A 228 -6.88 1.96 -10.39
N ALA A 229 -7.20 0.68 -10.56
CA ALA A 229 -6.97 -0.07 -11.78
C ALA A 229 -7.64 0.66 -12.97
N PRO A 230 -6.89 1.13 -13.96
CA PRO A 230 -7.48 1.56 -15.21
C PRO A 230 -8.11 0.34 -15.89
N TRP A 231 -9.10 0.57 -16.76
CA TRP A 231 -9.74 -0.50 -17.57
C TRP A 231 -10.65 -1.44 -16.80
N ASN A 232 -10.74 -1.28 -15.49
CA ASN A 232 -11.57 -2.09 -14.64
C ASN A 232 -12.90 -1.40 -14.34
N ALA A 233 -14.00 -2.06 -14.73
CA ALA A 233 -15.37 -1.63 -14.47
C ALA A 233 -16.18 -2.60 -13.62
N GLN A 234 -15.51 -3.47 -12.87
CA GLN A 234 -16.18 -4.44 -12.00
C GLN A 234 -16.96 -3.77 -10.85
N LEU A 235 -16.53 -2.59 -10.39
CA LEU A 235 -17.14 -1.93 -9.24
C LEU A 235 -18.19 -0.89 -9.65
N THR A 236 -19.46 -1.28 -9.58
CA THR A 236 -20.59 -0.36 -9.80
C THR A 236 -21.23 0.06 -8.48
N TYR A 237 -21.68 1.31 -8.39
CA TYR A 237 -22.47 1.85 -7.27
C TYR A 237 -23.38 2.98 -7.76
N PRO A 238 -24.36 3.46 -6.97
CA PRO A 238 -25.42 4.35 -7.50
C PRO A 238 -24.95 5.60 -8.26
N THR A 239 -23.84 6.22 -7.86
CA THR A 239 -23.25 7.39 -8.54
C THR A 239 -22.24 7.03 -9.63
N ASN A 240 -21.90 5.74 -9.77
CA ASN A 240 -21.01 5.19 -10.80
C ASN A 240 -21.56 3.86 -11.35
N PRO A 241 -22.70 3.88 -12.05
CA PRO A 241 -23.36 2.65 -12.51
C PRO A 241 -22.59 1.93 -13.62
N ALA A 242 -21.64 2.61 -14.28
CA ALA A 242 -20.83 2.06 -15.37
C ALA A 242 -19.49 1.46 -14.91
N GLY A 243 -19.14 1.58 -13.63
CA GLY A 243 -17.84 1.15 -13.12
C GLY A 243 -16.68 1.99 -13.64
N ASP A 244 -16.91 3.25 -13.96
CA ASP A 244 -15.89 4.16 -14.47
C ASP A 244 -14.79 4.38 -13.40
N TRP A 245 -13.54 4.00 -13.70
CA TRP A 245 -12.43 4.13 -12.75
C TRP A 245 -12.01 5.57 -12.49
N ILE A 246 -12.25 6.50 -13.41
CA ILE A 246 -12.03 7.94 -13.20
C ILE A 246 -13.14 8.51 -12.31
N GLN A 247 -14.37 8.04 -12.45
CA GLN A 247 -15.44 8.39 -11.51
C GLN A 247 -15.16 7.84 -10.11
N TYR A 248 -14.66 6.60 -9.99
CA TYR A 248 -14.18 6.03 -8.71
C TYR A 248 -13.10 6.90 -8.08
N PHE A 249 -12.12 7.31 -8.88
CA PHE A 249 -11.04 8.20 -8.44
C PHE A 249 -11.58 9.56 -7.96
N CYS A 250 -12.45 10.19 -8.75
CA CYS A 250 -13.11 11.45 -8.39
C CYS A 250 -13.87 11.32 -7.07
N ASP A 251 -14.65 10.26 -6.90
CA ASP A 251 -15.45 10.06 -5.70
C ASP A 251 -14.56 9.79 -4.48
N THR A 252 -13.43 9.10 -4.65
CA THR A 252 -12.43 8.92 -3.59
C THR A 252 -11.83 10.25 -3.15
N LEU A 253 -11.45 11.11 -4.11
CA LEU A 253 -10.91 12.43 -3.79
C LEU A 253 -11.94 13.34 -3.13
N LYS A 254 -13.24 13.23 -3.45
CA LYS A 254 -14.31 14.00 -2.80
C LYS A 254 -14.50 13.63 -1.33
N GLU A 255 -14.17 12.41 -0.94
CA GLU A 255 -14.21 12.00 0.46
C GLU A 255 -13.11 12.66 1.30
N LEU A 256 -12.02 13.13 0.69
CA LEU A 256 -10.86 13.66 1.40
C LEU A 256 -10.86 15.20 1.37
N ALA A 257 -10.65 15.81 2.53
CA ALA A 257 -10.40 17.24 2.61
C ALA A 257 -9.03 17.63 2.01
N ASP A 258 -8.85 18.90 1.66
CA ASP A 258 -7.66 19.37 0.93
C ASP A 258 -6.34 19.08 1.65
N ASN A 259 -6.33 19.09 2.99
CA ASN A 259 -5.15 18.80 3.82
C ASN A 259 -5.00 17.31 4.22
N GLU A 260 -5.86 16.43 3.72
CA GLU A 260 -5.84 14.99 4.01
C GLU A 260 -5.06 14.18 2.96
N CYS A 261 -4.67 14.77 1.83
CA CYS A 261 -3.96 14.10 0.74
C CYS A 261 -2.53 14.63 0.60
N ASP A 262 -1.51 13.82 0.86
CA ASP A 262 -0.11 14.24 0.64
C ASP A 262 0.31 14.06 -0.83
N GLY A 263 -0.39 13.18 -1.56
CA GLY A 263 -0.20 12.97 -2.99
C GLY A 263 -0.96 11.74 -3.50
N ILE A 264 -0.78 11.45 -4.79
CA ILE A 264 -1.58 10.46 -5.51
C ILE A 264 -0.65 9.59 -6.36
N SER A 265 -0.87 8.27 -6.34
CA SER A 265 -0.27 7.33 -7.30
C SER A 265 -1.28 6.97 -8.39
N LEU A 266 -0.80 6.67 -9.59
CA LEU A 266 -1.62 6.36 -10.78
C LEU A 266 -1.08 5.10 -11.47
N HIS A 267 -1.98 4.31 -12.04
CA HIS A 267 -1.63 3.15 -12.86
C HIS A 267 -1.89 3.47 -14.34
N THR A 268 -0.82 3.47 -15.15
CA THR A 268 -0.87 3.90 -16.56
C THR A 268 0.11 3.09 -17.41
N TYR A 269 -0.27 1.85 -17.72
CA TYR A 269 0.63 0.93 -18.43
C TYR A 269 0.43 0.97 -19.94
N THR A 270 1.50 0.69 -20.67
CA THR A 270 1.41 0.20 -22.04
C THR A 270 1.38 -1.33 -22.05
N ARG A 271 0.56 -1.95 -22.89
CA ARG A 271 0.43 -3.42 -22.97
C ARG A 271 1.41 -4.10 -23.91
N ALA A 272 2.04 -3.32 -24.79
CA ALA A 272 3.03 -3.80 -25.73
C ALA A 272 4.42 -3.24 -25.40
N HIS A 273 5.46 -3.94 -25.85
CA HIS A 273 6.85 -3.48 -25.78
C HIS A 273 7.21 -2.47 -26.89
N ASP A 274 6.22 -1.71 -27.38
CA ASP A 274 6.40 -0.68 -28.40
C ASP A 274 6.38 0.70 -27.74
N PRO A 275 7.52 1.43 -27.71
CA PRO A 275 7.59 2.77 -27.15
C PRO A 275 6.61 3.76 -27.79
N ALA A 276 6.14 3.52 -29.02
CA ALA A 276 5.14 4.36 -29.66
C ALA A 276 3.83 4.41 -28.84
N MET A 277 3.51 3.35 -28.07
CA MET A 277 2.30 3.28 -27.23
C MET A 277 2.30 4.33 -26.11
N ILE A 278 3.45 4.86 -25.71
CA ILE A 278 3.56 5.94 -24.72
C ILE A 278 2.90 7.23 -25.27
N THR A 279 3.00 7.44 -26.59
CA THR A 279 2.50 8.66 -27.24
C THR A 279 1.24 8.45 -28.05
N ALA A 280 0.77 7.21 -28.21
CA ALA A 280 -0.43 6.88 -28.98
C ALA A 280 -1.69 7.44 -28.30
N ASP A 281 -2.59 8.04 -29.10
CA ASP A 281 -3.88 8.56 -28.62
C ASP A 281 -4.97 7.52 -28.84
N LEU A 282 -4.99 6.52 -27.96
CA LEU A 282 -5.92 5.41 -28.01
C LEU A 282 -7.01 5.58 -26.96
N TRP A 283 -8.19 5.08 -27.27
CA TRP A 283 -9.37 5.14 -26.42
C TRP A 283 -9.81 3.73 -26.05
N GLN A 284 -10.53 3.61 -24.94
CA GLN A 284 -11.10 2.34 -24.53
C GLN A 284 -12.16 1.88 -25.51
N LEU A 285 -12.22 0.56 -25.73
CA LEU A 285 -13.19 -0.04 -26.64
C LEU A 285 -14.38 -0.67 -25.91
N GLN A 286 -14.20 -0.99 -24.63
CA GLN A 286 -15.23 -1.67 -23.85
C GLN A 286 -16.37 -0.70 -23.45
N PRO A 287 -17.63 -1.15 -23.47
CA PRO A 287 -18.77 -0.35 -23.05
C PRO A 287 -18.65 0.16 -21.61
N GLY A 288 -19.14 1.38 -21.36
CA GLY A 288 -19.13 2.03 -20.04
C GLY A 288 -18.03 3.07 -19.86
N TYR A 289 -16.92 2.95 -20.58
CA TYR A 289 -15.75 3.82 -20.40
C TYR A 289 -15.00 4.13 -21.71
N GLN A 290 -15.67 4.03 -22.86
CA GLN A 290 -15.13 4.38 -24.19
C GLN A 290 -14.67 5.85 -24.32
N HIS A 291 -15.14 6.70 -23.41
CA HIS A 291 -14.76 8.10 -23.32
C HIS A 291 -13.45 8.32 -22.54
N LEU A 292 -12.80 7.25 -22.06
CA LEU A 292 -11.52 7.28 -21.37
C LEU A 292 -10.41 6.79 -22.31
N ARG A 293 -9.19 7.27 -22.06
CA ARG A 293 -8.00 6.90 -22.84
C ARG A 293 -7.49 5.52 -22.44
N ASN A 294 -6.71 4.96 -23.35
CA ASN A 294 -6.00 3.70 -23.19
C ASN A 294 -4.48 3.91 -23.21
N GLU A 295 -3.76 2.85 -22.83
CA GLU A 295 -2.30 2.82 -22.73
C GLU A 295 -1.76 3.89 -21.78
N PHE A 296 -0.54 4.38 -22.00
CA PHE A 296 0.09 5.37 -21.13
C PHE A 296 -0.75 6.63 -20.98
N ARG A 297 -1.39 7.11 -22.07
CA ARG A 297 -2.16 8.37 -22.06
C ARG A 297 -3.40 8.35 -21.15
N THR A 298 -3.77 7.23 -20.55
CA THR A 298 -4.72 7.18 -19.42
C THR A 298 -4.32 8.15 -18.30
N TYR A 299 -3.03 8.47 -18.12
CA TYR A 299 -2.59 9.48 -17.14
C TYR A 299 -3.30 10.83 -17.32
N ARG A 300 -3.66 11.20 -18.54
CA ARG A 300 -4.29 12.50 -18.83
C ARG A 300 -5.69 12.60 -18.24
N ASP A 301 -6.42 11.49 -18.18
CA ASP A 301 -7.77 11.47 -17.62
C ASP A 301 -7.71 11.57 -16.09
N PHE A 302 -6.73 10.89 -15.47
CA PHE A 302 -6.41 11.09 -14.06
C PHE A 302 -6.02 12.54 -13.75
N MET A 303 -5.09 13.12 -14.51
CA MET A 303 -4.65 14.50 -14.31
C MET A 303 -5.79 15.51 -14.47
N ALA A 304 -6.73 15.26 -15.39
CA ALA A 304 -7.91 16.11 -15.56
C ALA A 304 -8.94 15.96 -14.42
N ALA A 305 -8.94 14.82 -13.72
CA ALA A 305 -9.82 14.54 -12.59
C ALA A 305 -9.28 15.07 -11.25
N ILE A 306 -7.98 15.37 -11.16
CA ILE A 306 -7.40 15.96 -9.94
C ILE A 306 -7.98 17.38 -9.77
N PRO A 307 -8.69 17.66 -8.66
CA PRO A 307 -9.29 18.97 -8.43
C PRO A 307 -8.21 20.02 -8.15
N PHE A 308 -8.46 21.25 -8.60
CA PHE A 308 -7.69 22.41 -8.18
C PHE A 308 -8.12 22.76 -6.75
N ARG A 309 -7.25 22.52 -5.77
CA ARG A 309 -7.48 22.75 -4.34
C ARG A 309 -6.33 23.58 -3.80
#